data_AF-A0A7X7FKL2-F1
#
_entry.id   AF-A0A7X7FKL2-F1
#
_cell.length_a   1.000
_cell.length_b   1.000
_cell.length_c   1.000
_cell.angle_alpha   90.00
_cell.angle_beta   90.00
_cell.angle_gamma   90.00
#
_symmetry.space_group_name_H-M   'P 1'
#
loop_
_entity.id
_entity.type
_entity.pdbx_description
1 polymer ?
#
loop_
_entity_poly.entity_id
_entity_poly.type
_entity_poly.pdbx_seq_one_letter_code
_entity_poly.pdbx_strand_id
1 'polypeptide(L)'
;AAGAAYAYSFDGVTWVEQAKLVASDPAENDFFGWPCDISGNRLLIAAPFKNGAGDFSGAAYVFRQNGRTWLQEAKLTAPDAAASDFFGWSVGLTGYRAVLGSLYDDDAGSGSGSAYVFKYTGFSWQQEQKLAASDAAAGDQFGQSVAISGNRVVVGSPYDNGVAGSHAGTACLYEFDLPCSPLGIDSDKDCDIDMVDLQRFEECSSGAGLPYAAGSTPDCSPFDQDADGDIDQTDFGRFQQCLSGDGNAYSGGC
;
A
#
# COMPACT_ATOMS: atom_id res chain seq x y z
N ALA A 1 13.00 -20.78 17.79
CA ALA A 1 12.11 -21.16 16.67
C ALA A 1 11.96 -19.97 15.71
N ALA A 2 11.73 -20.19 14.41
CA ALA A 2 11.68 -19.11 13.41
C ALA A 2 10.35 -18.34 13.37
N GLY A 3 9.26 -18.96 13.81
CA GLY A 3 7.90 -18.42 13.68
C GLY A 3 7.10 -19.07 12.54
N ALA A 4 5.78 -18.83 12.53
CA ALA A 4 4.86 -19.31 11.51
C ALA A 4 3.57 -18.46 11.53
N ALA A 5 2.89 -18.37 10.40
CA ALA A 5 1.54 -17.82 10.30
C ALA A 5 0.57 -18.91 9.83
N TYR A 6 -0.71 -18.76 10.13
CA TYR A 6 -1.75 -19.71 9.71
C TYR A 6 -2.83 -18.97 8.93
N ALA A 7 -3.09 -19.43 7.71
CA ALA A 7 -4.12 -18.87 6.85
C ALA A 7 -5.40 -19.70 6.99
N TYR A 8 -6.52 -19.02 7.21
CA TYR A 8 -7.85 -19.63 7.33
C TYR A 8 -8.79 -19.04 6.28
N SER A 9 -9.72 -19.85 5.78
CA SER A 9 -10.84 -19.39 4.94
C SER A 9 -12.15 -19.74 5.60
N PHE A 10 -13.11 -18.80 5.59
CA PHE A 10 -14.47 -19.05 6.05
C PHE A 10 -15.30 -19.64 4.90
N ASP A 11 -15.89 -20.81 5.12
CA ASP A 11 -16.72 -21.50 4.11
C ASP A 11 -18.22 -21.14 4.17
N GLY A 12 -18.57 -20.13 4.97
CA GLY A 12 -19.95 -19.75 5.27
C GLY A 12 -20.48 -20.33 6.57
N VAL A 13 -19.79 -21.31 7.16
CA VAL A 13 -20.19 -21.97 8.41
C VAL A 13 -19.03 -21.98 9.41
N THR A 14 -17.83 -22.35 8.99
CA THR A 14 -16.65 -22.47 9.85
C THR A 14 -15.41 -21.90 9.21
N TRP A 15 -14.46 -21.50 10.06
CA TRP A 15 -13.10 -21.21 9.63
C TRP A 15 -12.36 -22.52 9.43
N VAL A 16 -11.79 -22.70 8.24
CA VAL A 16 -11.01 -23.88 7.86
C VAL A 16 -9.57 -23.45 7.63
N GLU A 17 -8.63 -24.05 8.36
CA GLU A 17 -7.20 -23.84 8.13
C GLU A 17 -6.85 -24.27 6.72
N GLN A 18 -6.34 -23.34 5.92
CA GLN A 18 -5.89 -23.60 4.54
C GLN A 18 -4.42 -23.94 4.49
N ALA A 19 -3.60 -23.27 5.31
CA ALA A 19 -2.16 -23.47 5.30
C ALA A 19 -1.50 -22.98 6.58
N LYS A 20 -0.42 -23.68 6.96
CA LYS A 20 0.65 -23.15 7.81
C LYS A 20 1.74 -22.56 6.92
N LEU A 21 1.97 -21.27 7.04
CA LEU A 21 2.95 -20.50 6.28
C LEU A 21 4.23 -20.33 7.09
N VAL A 22 5.36 -20.54 6.43
CA VAL A 22 6.71 -20.31 6.97
C VAL A 22 7.52 -19.58 5.90
N ALA A 23 8.45 -18.74 6.33
CA ALA A 23 9.43 -18.13 5.43
C ALA A 23 10.20 -19.21 4.66
N SER A 24 10.61 -18.90 3.42
CA SER A 24 11.44 -19.76 2.58
C SER A 24 12.83 -20.00 3.13
N ASP A 25 13.32 -19.11 3.99
CA ASP A 25 14.65 -19.10 4.58
C ASP A 25 14.59 -18.96 6.12
N PRO A 26 13.87 -19.84 6.83
CA PRO A 26 13.60 -19.67 8.25
C PRO A 26 14.89 -19.83 9.07
N ALA A 27 15.13 -18.90 9.99
CA ALA A 27 16.21 -18.98 10.97
C ALA A 27 15.68 -18.76 12.39
N GLU A 28 16.45 -19.21 13.38
CA GLU A 28 16.05 -19.07 14.77
C GLU A 28 15.93 -17.59 15.15
N ASN A 29 14.86 -17.25 15.89
CA ASN A 29 14.58 -15.90 16.36
C ASN A 29 14.31 -14.88 15.26
N ASP A 30 13.87 -15.31 14.07
CA ASP A 30 13.35 -14.40 13.04
C ASP A 30 11.99 -13.79 13.44
N PHE A 31 11.23 -14.49 14.29
CA PHE A 31 9.85 -14.18 14.69
C PHE A 31 8.92 -13.91 13.49
N PHE A 32 9.00 -14.75 12.47
CA PHE A 32 8.04 -14.75 11.36
C PHE A 32 6.60 -14.91 11.87
N GLY A 33 5.71 -14.07 11.38
CA GLY A 33 4.32 -14.02 11.86
C GLY A 33 4.11 -13.04 13.02
N TRP A 34 5.05 -12.12 13.26
CA TRP A 34 4.90 -11.10 14.30
C TRP A 34 3.77 -10.12 13.96
N PRO A 35 3.84 -9.32 12.88
CA PRO A 35 2.65 -8.73 12.30
C PRO A 35 2.33 -9.39 10.95
N CYS A 36 1.05 -9.38 10.60
CA CYS A 36 0.59 -9.79 9.29
C CYS A 36 -0.61 -8.96 8.84
N ASP A 37 -0.77 -8.81 7.54
CA ASP A 37 -1.93 -8.17 6.92
C ASP A 37 -2.35 -8.92 5.65
N ILE A 38 -3.62 -8.77 5.25
CA ILE A 38 -4.20 -9.46 4.10
C ILE A 38 -4.98 -8.48 3.23
N SER A 39 -4.75 -8.52 1.92
CA SER A 39 -5.53 -7.77 0.94
C SER A 39 -5.77 -8.65 -0.29
N GLY A 40 -7.05 -8.86 -0.61
CA GLY A 40 -7.46 -9.77 -1.68
C GLY A 40 -6.84 -11.15 -1.53
N ASN A 41 -6.05 -11.57 -2.52
CA ASN A 41 -5.36 -12.86 -2.54
C ASN A 41 -3.91 -12.80 -2.05
N ARG A 42 -3.49 -11.72 -1.38
CA ARG A 42 -2.12 -11.55 -0.87
C ARG A 42 -2.09 -11.39 0.64
N LEU A 43 -1.07 -12.00 1.23
CA LEU A 43 -0.68 -11.84 2.62
C LEU A 43 0.68 -11.19 2.69
N LEU A 44 0.85 -10.24 3.59
CA LEU A 44 2.14 -9.68 3.99
C LEU A 44 2.43 -10.13 5.41
N ILE A 45 3.51 -10.86 5.61
CA ILE A 45 3.89 -11.41 6.93
C ILE A 45 5.33 -11.02 7.21
N ALA A 46 5.57 -10.35 8.34
CA ALA A 46 6.92 -9.91 8.67
C ALA A 46 7.63 -10.80 9.70
N ALA A 47 8.94 -10.65 9.69
CA ALA A 47 9.92 -11.24 10.59
C ALA A 47 10.91 -10.13 10.99
N PRO A 48 10.54 -9.25 11.95
CA PRO A 48 11.30 -8.03 12.26
C PRO A 48 12.73 -8.29 12.72
N PHE A 49 13.01 -9.49 13.24
CA PHE A 49 14.32 -9.88 13.75
C PHE A 49 15.11 -10.73 12.74
N LYS A 50 14.64 -10.81 11.49
CA LYS A 50 15.36 -11.50 10.43
C LYS A 50 16.74 -10.87 10.23
N ASN A 51 17.79 -11.67 10.33
CA ASN A 51 19.13 -11.22 9.94
C ASN A 51 19.22 -11.08 8.41
N GLY A 52 19.77 -9.96 7.95
CA GLY A 52 19.89 -9.61 6.54
C GLY A 52 21.22 -8.92 6.24
N ALA A 53 21.16 -7.70 5.69
CA ALA A 53 22.35 -6.87 5.47
C ALA A 53 22.96 -6.40 6.80
N GLY A 54 22.14 -6.25 7.85
CA GLY A 54 22.54 -6.08 9.24
C GLY A 54 21.91 -7.14 10.15
N ASP A 55 22.48 -7.30 11.34
CA ASP A 55 21.88 -8.12 12.39
C ASP A 55 20.53 -7.53 12.78
N PHE A 56 19.49 -8.37 12.77
CA PHE A 56 18.11 -7.95 13.01
C PHE A 56 17.65 -6.79 12.13
N SER A 57 18.15 -6.70 10.89
CA SER A 57 17.69 -5.67 9.95
C SER A 57 16.23 -5.85 9.56
N GLY A 58 15.67 -7.05 9.73
CA GLY A 58 14.28 -7.38 9.47
C GLY A 58 14.00 -7.76 8.02
N ALA A 59 12.85 -8.40 7.81
CA ALA A 59 12.33 -8.75 6.49
C ALA A 59 10.81 -8.94 6.55
N ALA A 60 10.16 -8.88 5.40
CA ALA A 60 8.80 -9.35 5.24
C ALA A 60 8.63 -10.22 4.01
N TYR A 61 7.55 -10.99 3.99
CA TYR A 61 7.31 -12.01 3.00
C TYR A 61 5.90 -11.85 2.46
N VAL A 62 5.80 -11.79 1.13
CA VAL A 62 4.52 -11.71 0.44
C VAL A 62 4.14 -13.10 0.00
N PHE A 63 2.96 -13.56 0.41
CA PHE A 63 2.37 -14.80 -0.06
C PHE A 63 1.18 -14.50 -0.95
N ARG A 64 1.08 -15.16 -2.10
CA ARG A 64 -0.06 -15.07 -3.01
C ARG A 64 -0.82 -16.38 -3.01
N GLN A 65 -2.14 -16.29 -2.91
CA GLN A 65 -3.03 -17.43 -3.04
C GLN A 65 -3.11 -17.84 -4.52
N ASN A 66 -2.93 -19.13 -4.78
CA ASN A 66 -3.15 -19.77 -6.06
C ASN A 66 -4.08 -20.98 -5.86
N GLY A 67 -5.37 -20.78 -6.13
CA GLY A 67 -6.42 -21.73 -5.80
C GLY A 67 -6.51 -21.95 -4.29
N ARG A 68 -6.25 -23.18 -3.83
CA ARG A 68 -6.23 -23.54 -2.40
C ARG A 68 -4.84 -23.51 -1.76
N THR A 69 -3.83 -23.10 -2.52
CA THR A 69 -2.45 -23.08 -2.05
C THR A 69 -1.96 -21.65 -1.86
N TRP A 70 -1.02 -21.46 -0.95
CA TRP A 70 -0.32 -20.20 -0.74
C TRP A 70 1.13 -20.38 -1.16
N LEU A 71 1.60 -19.48 -2.02
CA LEU A 71 2.97 -19.48 -2.52
C LEU A 71 3.66 -18.20 -2.08
N GLN A 72 4.88 -18.30 -1.56
CA GLN A 72 5.68 -17.11 -1.28
C GLN A 72 6.08 -16.46 -2.63
N GLU A 73 5.55 -15.28 -2.91
CA GLU A 73 5.77 -14.50 -4.12
C GLU A 73 7.05 -13.64 -4.01
N ALA A 74 7.33 -13.10 -2.82
CA ALA A 74 8.50 -12.24 -2.61
C ALA A 74 9.00 -12.25 -1.16
N LYS A 75 10.26 -11.85 -1.00
CA LYS A 75 10.86 -11.40 0.27
C LYS A 75 11.23 -9.92 0.10
N LEU A 76 10.74 -9.06 0.98
CA LEU A 76 10.99 -7.64 1.04
C LEU A 76 12.01 -7.33 2.14
N THR A 77 12.98 -6.47 1.82
CA THR A 77 13.98 -5.95 2.76
C THR A 77 14.22 -4.49 2.42
N ALA A 78 14.53 -3.66 3.42
CA ALA A 78 14.97 -2.28 3.18
C ALA A 78 16.29 -2.28 2.34
N PRO A 79 16.40 -1.50 1.25
CA PRO A 79 17.62 -1.38 0.46
C PRO A 79 18.79 -0.77 1.24
N ASP A 80 18.49 0.06 2.23
CA ASP A 80 19.41 0.72 3.16
C ASP A 80 19.49 -0.01 4.52
N ALA A 81 18.97 -1.24 4.60
CA ALA A 81 18.92 -2.05 5.82
C ALA A 81 20.24 -2.02 6.62
N ALA A 82 20.16 -1.52 7.85
CA ALA A 82 21.21 -1.54 8.85
C ALA A 82 20.85 -2.47 10.01
N ALA A 83 21.77 -2.59 10.96
CA ALA A 83 21.58 -3.48 12.10
C ALA A 83 20.57 -2.89 13.09
N SER A 84 19.62 -3.71 13.53
CA SER A 84 18.58 -3.38 14.51
C SER A 84 17.52 -2.36 14.06
N ASP A 85 17.40 -2.06 12.77
CA ASP A 85 16.32 -1.20 12.25
C ASP A 85 14.93 -1.84 12.42
N PHE A 86 14.89 -3.17 12.55
CA PHE A 86 13.70 -4.00 12.71
C PHE A 86 12.64 -3.79 11.61
N PHE A 87 13.07 -3.79 10.35
CA PHE A 87 12.19 -3.66 9.20
C PHE A 87 11.04 -4.69 9.23
N GLY A 88 9.82 -4.20 9.08
CA GLY A 88 8.60 -5.01 9.17
C GLY A 88 8.07 -5.16 10.59
N TRP A 89 8.50 -4.30 11.53
CA TRP A 89 7.92 -4.24 12.87
C TRP A 89 6.40 -4.05 12.88
N SER A 90 5.93 -3.19 11.97
CA SER A 90 4.53 -3.01 11.65
C SER A 90 4.35 -3.14 10.14
N VAL A 91 3.19 -3.61 9.70
CA VAL A 91 2.90 -3.78 8.28
C VAL A 91 1.48 -3.35 7.95
N GLY A 92 1.28 -2.89 6.72
CA GLY A 92 -0.03 -2.68 6.10
C GLY A 92 0.02 -3.08 4.63
N LEU A 93 -1.09 -3.59 4.10
CA LEU A 93 -1.20 -4.05 2.72
C LEU A 93 -2.55 -3.62 2.11
N THR A 94 -2.52 -2.95 0.97
CA THR A 94 -3.72 -2.70 0.15
C THR A 94 -3.42 -2.96 -1.31
N GLY A 95 -4.17 -3.87 -1.94
CA GLY A 95 -4.00 -4.25 -3.34
C GLY A 95 -2.55 -4.63 -3.69
N TYR A 96 -1.86 -3.72 -4.41
CA TYR A 96 -0.48 -3.86 -4.86
C TYR A 96 0.54 -3.02 -4.08
N ARG A 97 0.15 -2.39 -2.96
CA ARG A 97 1.03 -1.56 -2.13
C ARG A 97 1.16 -2.12 -0.71
N ALA A 98 2.38 -2.19 -0.22
CA ALA A 98 2.75 -2.63 1.12
C ALA A 98 3.49 -1.51 1.83
N VAL A 99 3.20 -1.30 3.11
CA VAL A 99 3.91 -0.36 3.99
C VAL A 99 4.53 -1.15 5.13
N LEU A 100 5.80 -0.93 5.41
CA LEU A 100 6.54 -1.61 6.46
C LEU A 100 7.26 -0.61 7.35
N GLY A 101 6.97 -0.65 8.64
CA GLY A 101 7.64 0.17 9.63
C GLY A 101 8.99 -0.40 10.05
N SER A 102 9.94 0.50 10.30
CA SER A 102 11.29 0.21 10.79
C SER A 102 11.60 1.20 11.91
N LEU A 103 11.09 0.92 13.11
CA LEU A 103 11.02 1.91 14.19
C LEU A 103 12.39 2.39 14.72
N TYR A 104 13.46 1.67 14.43
CA TYR A 104 14.80 1.97 14.92
C TYR A 104 15.81 2.31 13.83
N ASP A 105 15.34 2.45 12.59
CA ASP A 105 16.11 3.12 11.55
C ASP A 105 16.64 4.47 12.06
N ASP A 106 17.93 4.72 11.85
CA ASP A 106 18.65 5.83 12.48
C ASP A 106 19.15 6.91 11.52
N ASP A 107 18.66 6.89 10.27
CA ASP A 107 19.05 7.81 9.21
C ASP A 107 18.78 9.29 9.55
N ALA A 108 17.73 9.56 10.33
CA ALA A 108 17.37 10.92 10.78
C ALA A 108 17.71 11.18 12.26
N GLY A 109 18.46 10.28 12.90
CA GLY A 109 18.82 10.33 14.32
C GLY A 109 18.60 8.97 14.99
N SER A 110 19.31 8.68 16.08
CA SER A 110 19.26 7.35 16.71
C SER A 110 17.83 6.93 17.04
N GLY A 111 17.34 5.88 16.38
CA GLY A 111 15.98 5.38 16.55
C GLY A 111 14.89 6.39 16.19
N SER A 112 15.14 7.29 15.24
CA SER A 112 14.12 8.19 14.69
C SER A 112 13.01 7.42 13.98
N GLY A 113 13.36 6.28 13.39
CA GLY A 113 12.47 5.38 12.69
C GLY A 113 12.12 5.85 11.28
N SER A 114 11.64 4.90 10.48
CA SER A 114 11.22 5.09 9.09
C SER A 114 10.05 4.15 8.74
N ALA A 115 9.34 4.44 7.66
CA ALA A 115 8.42 3.51 7.03
C ALA A 115 8.70 3.38 5.53
N TYR A 116 8.58 2.19 4.99
CA TYR A 116 8.94 1.88 3.61
C TYR A 116 7.73 1.42 2.83
N VAL A 117 7.55 2.02 1.66
CA VAL A 117 6.45 1.73 0.74
C VAL A 117 7.00 0.88 -0.39
N PHE A 118 6.41 -0.29 -0.59
CA PHE A 118 6.69 -1.17 -1.71
C PHE A 118 5.47 -1.28 -2.61
N LYS A 119 5.71 -1.27 -3.93
CA LYS A 119 4.69 -1.45 -4.95
C LYS A 119 4.99 -2.67 -5.80
N TYR A 120 3.98 -3.50 -6.04
CA TYR A 120 4.07 -4.58 -7.02
C TYR A 120 3.90 -4.01 -8.42
N THR A 121 4.90 -4.22 -9.26
CA THR A 121 4.95 -3.71 -10.64
C THR A 121 4.22 -4.61 -11.63
N GLY A 122 3.73 -5.78 -11.22
CA GLY A 122 3.20 -6.82 -12.09
C GLY A 122 4.20 -7.98 -12.32
N PHE A 123 5.50 -7.70 -12.17
CA PHE A 123 6.56 -8.74 -12.17
C PHE A 123 7.28 -8.88 -10.83
N SER A 124 7.46 -7.77 -10.10
CA SER A 124 8.23 -7.77 -8.86
C SER A 124 7.76 -6.67 -7.90
N TRP A 125 8.00 -6.88 -6.62
CA TRP A 125 7.87 -5.83 -5.61
C TRP A 125 9.11 -4.94 -5.65
N GLN A 126 8.89 -3.63 -5.72
CA GLN A 126 9.94 -2.61 -5.75
C GLN A 126 9.65 -1.57 -4.66
N GLN A 127 10.69 -1.04 -4.02
CA GLN A 127 10.50 0.10 -3.14
C GLN A 127 10.06 1.31 -3.97
N GLU A 128 8.92 1.88 -3.60
CA GLU A 128 8.39 3.11 -4.19
C GLU A 128 8.90 4.33 -3.42
N GLN A 129 8.92 4.27 -2.08
CA GLN A 129 9.31 5.41 -1.25
C GLN A 129 9.79 4.98 0.15
N LYS A 130 10.68 5.77 0.74
CA LYS A 130 10.97 5.77 2.19
C LYS A 130 10.32 7.02 2.80
N LEU A 131 9.55 6.83 3.85
CA LEU A 131 8.83 7.86 4.60
C LEU A 131 9.56 8.09 5.92
N ALA A 132 9.76 9.37 6.25
CA ALA A 132 10.23 9.82 7.55
C ALA A 132 9.43 11.08 7.93
N ALA A 133 9.32 11.34 9.23
CA ALA A 133 8.75 12.60 9.72
C ALA A 133 9.66 13.78 9.30
N SER A 134 9.07 14.90 8.90
CA SER A 134 9.82 16.10 8.49
C SER A 134 10.64 16.72 9.62
N ASP A 135 10.23 16.46 10.86
CA ASP A 135 10.82 16.90 12.12
C ASP A 135 11.41 15.72 12.91
N ALA A 136 11.67 14.59 12.25
CA ALA A 136 12.23 13.39 12.87
C ALA A 136 13.42 13.70 13.78
N ALA A 137 13.36 13.17 14.99
CA ALA A 137 14.37 13.29 16.01
C ALA A 137 14.70 11.92 16.63
N ALA A 138 15.81 11.87 17.36
CA ALA A 138 16.26 10.66 18.02
C ALA A 138 15.22 10.15 19.02
N GLY A 139 14.82 8.89 18.88
CA GLY A 139 13.90 8.19 19.77
C GLY A 139 12.41 8.31 19.43
N ASP A 140 12.04 9.05 18.37
CA ASP A 140 10.64 9.26 18.00
C ASP A 140 9.92 7.97 17.57
N GLN A 141 10.69 7.00 17.05
CA GLN A 141 10.23 5.70 16.58
C GLN A 141 9.12 5.76 15.52
N PHE A 142 9.30 6.63 14.52
CA PHE A 142 8.44 6.66 13.35
C PHE A 142 8.37 5.28 12.69
N GLY A 143 7.17 4.82 12.34
CA GLY A 143 6.97 3.48 11.81
C GLY A 143 6.74 2.41 12.88
N GLN A 144 6.63 2.78 14.17
CA GLN A 144 6.22 1.81 15.20
C GLN A 144 4.82 1.23 14.90
N SER A 145 3.93 2.04 14.34
CA SER A 145 2.64 1.59 13.81
C SER A 145 2.41 2.17 12.42
N VAL A 146 1.90 1.37 11.49
CA VAL A 146 1.48 1.81 10.16
C VAL A 146 0.07 1.30 9.86
N ALA A 147 -0.66 2.06 9.05
CA ALA A 147 -1.90 1.63 8.43
C ALA A 147 -1.94 2.16 7.01
N ILE A 148 -2.51 1.39 6.08
CA ILE A 148 -2.74 1.82 4.70
C ILE A 148 -4.17 1.46 4.30
N SER A 149 -4.84 2.38 3.61
CA SER A 149 -6.15 2.15 3.01
C SER A 149 -6.27 2.96 1.74
N GLY A 150 -6.52 2.31 0.60
CA GLY A 150 -6.52 2.97 -0.70
C GLY A 150 -5.16 3.63 -0.97
N ASN A 151 -5.14 4.94 -1.19
CA ASN A 151 -3.92 5.70 -1.41
C ASN A 151 -3.38 6.42 -0.16
N ARG A 152 -3.99 6.20 1.01
CA ARG A 152 -3.61 6.88 2.26
C ARG A 152 -2.81 5.96 3.16
N VAL A 153 -1.72 6.49 3.70
CA VAL A 153 -0.87 5.83 4.69
C VAL A 153 -0.82 6.69 5.94
N VAL A 154 -1.06 6.07 7.10
CA VAL A 154 -0.82 6.70 8.40
C VAL A 154 0.36 6.01 9.05
N VAL A 155 1.31 6.79 9.54
CA VAL A 155 2.48 6.30 10.26
C VAL A 155 2.56 6.96 11.64
N GLY A 156 2.72 6.16 12.69
CA GLY A 156 2.82 6.64 14.06
C GLY A 156 4.26 6.77 14.55
N SER A 157 4.51 7.83 15.31
CA SER A 157 5.72 8.14 16.09
C SER A 157 5.32 8.40 17.54
N PRO A 158 5.11 7.38 18.36
CA PRO A 158 4.51 7.53 19.69
C PRO A 158 5.39 8.29 20.68
N TYR A 159 6.67 8.46 20.38
CA TYR A 159 7.64 9.10 21.26
C TYR A 159 8.08 10.49 20.77
N ASP A 160 7.52 10.95 19.65
CA ASP A 160 7.72 12.32 19.20
C ASP A 160 7.20 13.33 20.24
N ASN A 161 7.94 14.42 20.41
CA ASN A 161 7.66 15.49 21.34
C ASN A 161 6.55 16.44 20.86
N GLY A 162 6.12 16.34 19.59
CA GLY A 162 4.91 16.96 19.04
C GLY A 162 4.58 18.39 19.52
N VAL A 163 3.29 18.77 19.48
CA VAL A 163 2.82 20.09 19.96
C VAL A 163 2.37 20.10 21.42
N ALA A 164 2.18 18.92 22.04
CA ALA A 164 1.62 18.78 23.37
C ALA A 164 2.68 18.49 24.46
N GLY A 165 3.96 18.52 24.12
CA GLY A 165 5.07 18.29 25.03
C GLY A 165 5.70 16.91 24.89
N SER A 166 6.71 16.62 25.73
CA SER A 166 7.61 15.49 25.49
C SER A 166 6.90 14.14 25.40
N HIS A 167 7.22 13.36 24.35
CA HIS A 167 6.62 12.05 24.04
C HIS A 167 5.08 12.07 23.96
N ALA A 168 4.48 13.17 23.48
CA ALA A 168 3.04 13.24 23.24
C ALA A 168 2.59 12.31 22.10
N GLY A 169 3.53 11.97 21.21
CA GLY A 169 3.31 11.16 20.04
C GLY A 169 2.63 11.91 18.90
N THR A 170 2.97 11.53 17.68
CA THR A 170 2.35 12.06 16.45
C THR A 170 1.98 10.94 15.50
N ALA A 171 1.05 11.25 14.59
CA ALA A 171 0.68 10.39 13.47
C ALA A 171 0.73 11.22 12.20
N CYS A 172 1.53 10.80 11.23
CA CYS A 172 1.70 11.46 9.94
C CYS A 172 0.84 10.78 8.89
N LEU A 173 0.06 11.56 8.14
CA LEU A 173 -0.70 11.10 6.98
C LEU A 173 0.09 11.39 5.71
N TYR A 174 0.25 10.37 4.88
CA TYR A 174 0.79 10.46 3.52
C TYR A 174 -0.29 10.02 2.55
N GLU A 175 -0.40 10.73 1.44
CA GLU A 175 -1.28 10.37 0.34
C GLU A 175 -0.41 10.10 -0.89
N PHE A 176 -0.71 9.02 -1.61
CA PHE A 176 -0.10 8.74 -2.89
C PHE A 176 -1.01 9.21 -4.01
N ASP A 177 -0.42 9.83 -5.02
CA ASP A 177 -1.10 10.03 -6.30
C ASP A 177 -1.26 8.63 -6.95
N LEU A 178 -2.48 8.27 -7.38
CA LEU A 178 -2.67 7.03 -8.14
C LEU A 178 -2.01 7.18 -9.52
N PRO A 179 -1.60 6.09 -10.20
CA PRO A 179 -0.97 6.22 -11.51
C PRO A 179 -1.93 6.79 -12.56
N CYS A 180 -1.39 7.65 -13.43
CA CYS A 180 -2.08 8.27 -14.57
C CYS A 180 -2.79 7.21 -15.41
N SER A 181 -4.12 7.25 -15.38
CA SER A 181 -4.92 6.64 -16.42
C SER A 181 -4.94 7.57 -17.64
N PRO A 182 -5.01 7.05 -18.88
CA PRO A 182 -5.44 7.84 -20.05
C PRO A 182 -6.82 8.51 -19.87
N LEU A 183 -7.59 8.09 -18.87
CA LEU A 183 -8.85 8.68 -18.43
C LEU A 183 -8.68 9.90 -17.49
N GLY A 184 -7.53 10.04 -16.82
CA GLY A 184 -7.26 11.09 -15.83
C GLY A 184 -6.74 12.38 -16.45
N ILE A 185 -7.43 12.88 -17.48
CA ILE A 185 -7.16 14.23 -18.01
C ILE A 185 -8.33 15.14 -17.58
N ASP A 186 -8.25 15.66 -16.35
CA ASP A 186 -9.27 16.54 -15.77
C ASP A 186 -8.66 17.60 -14.81
N SER A 187 -9.49 18.34 -14.08
CA SER A 187 -9.47 19.79 -13.80
C SER A 187 -8.44 20.32 -12.76
N ASP A 188 -7.82 19.48 -11.94
CA ASP A 188 -6.81 19.84 -10.93
C ASP A 188 -5.36 19.51 -11.33
N LYS A 189 -5.19 18.81 -12.47
CA LYS A 189 -3.88 18.47 -13.05
C LYS A 189 -3.03 17.56 -12.18
N ASP A 190 -3.63 16.79 -11.28
CA ASP A 190 -3.02 15.51 -10.92
C ASP A 190 -3.51 14.45 -11.92
N CYS A 191 -3.04 13.24 -11.70
CA CYS A 191 -2.82 12.27 -12.75
C CYS A 191 -3.34 10.94 -12.24
N ASP A 192 -4.53 10.95 -11.64
CA ASP A 192 -5.20 9.80 -11.08
C ASP A 192 -6.68 9.72 -11.50
N ILE A 193 -7.36 8.67 -11.03
CA ILE A 193 -8.81 8.55 -11.04
C ILE A 193 -9.28 8.64 -9.58
N ASP A 194 -10.01 9.69 -9.23
CA ASP A 194 -10.50 9.93 -7.87
C ASP A 194 -12.02 10.24 -7.82
N MET A 195 -12.49 10.80 -6.70
CA MET A 195 -13.91 11.15 -6.51
C MET A 195 -14.36 12.35 -7.36
N VAL A 196 -13.43 13.22 -7.78
CA VAL A 196 -13.67 14.33 -8.70
C VAL A 196 -13.88 13.79 -10.12
N ASP A 197 -13.09 12.80 -10.54
CA ASP A 197 -13.31 12.11 -11.83
C ASP A 197 -14.65 11.35 -11.88
N LEU A 198 -15.04 10.72 -10.76
CA LEU A 198 -16.35 10.05 -10.68
C LEU A 198 -17.49 11.05 -10.83
N GLN A 199 -17.38 12.23 -10.21
CA GLN A 199 -18.37 13.30 -10.35
C GLN A 199 -18.45 13.78 -11.81
N ARG A 200 -17.32 13.85 -12.51
CA ARG A 200 -17.27 14.23 -13.92
C ARG A 200 -17.87 13.17 -14.85
N PHE A 201 -17.62 11.89 -14.57
CA PHE A 201 -18.26 10.78 -15.28
C PHE A 201 -19.80 10.84 -15.14
N GLU A 202 -20.30 11.10 -13.94
CA GLU A 202 -21.75 11.29 -13.69
C GLU A 202 -22.31 12.50 -14.44
N GLU A 203 -21.56 13.60 -14.56
CA GLU A 203 -21.94 14.77 -15.36
C GLU A 203 -22.03 14.45 -16.86
N CYS A 204 -21.06 13.71 -17.41
CA CYS A 204 -21.06 13.28 -18.81
C CYS A 204 -22.19 12.26 -19.10
N SER A 205 -22.43 11.30 -18.20
CA SER A 205 -23.47 10.27 -18.36
C SER A 205 -24.89 10.81 -18.17
N SER A 206 -25.08 11.83 -17.32
CA SER A 206 -26.40 12.41 -17.05
C SER A 206 -26.89 13.39 -18.13
N GLY A 207 -26.03 13.83 -19.05
CA GLY A 207 -26.34 14.90 -20.01
C GLY A 207 -26.72 16.24 -19.35
N ALA A 208 -26.55 16.36 -18.04
CA ALA A 208 -26.95 17.51 -17.25
C ALA A 208 -25.83 18.55 -17.26
N GLY A 209 -25.76 19.33 -18.35
CA GLY A 209 -24.99 20.56 -18.36
C GLY A 209 -25.52 21.54 -17.30
N LEU A 210 -24.92 21.55 -16.11
CA LEU A 210 -25.01 22.69 -15.21
C LEU A 210 -24.11 23.83 -15.75
N PRO A 211 -24.46 25.09 -15.46
CA PRO A 211 -23.96 26.22 -16.24
C PRO A 211 -22.52 26.54 -15.84
N TYR A 212 -21.55 25.93 -16.51
CA TYR A 212 -20.20 26.48 -16.54
C TYR A 212 -20.15 27.71 -17.45
N ALA A 213 -19.44 28.72 -16.98
CA ALA A 213 -19.31 30.01 -17.63
C ALA A 213 -18.81 29.84 -19.08
N ALA A 214 -19.63 30.33 -20.01
CA ALA A 214 -19.35 30.66 -21.40
C ALA A 214 -18.07 30.04 -22.02
N GLY A 215 -18.20 28.88 -22.68
CA GLY A 215 -17.44 28.66 -23.91
C GLY A 215 -16.83 27.28 -24.19
N SER A 216 -16.87 26.30 -23.30
CA SER A 216 -16.41 24.95 -23.64
C SER A 216 -17.32 23.88 -23.04
N THR A 217 -17.91 23.06 -23.90
CA THR A 217 -18.46 21.76 -23.49
C THR A 217 -17.32 20.93 -22.88
N PRO A 218 -17.54 20.24 -21.76
CA PRO A 218 -16.62 19.21 -21.27
C PRO A 218 -16.25 18.25 -22.40
N ASP A 219 -14.96 17.96 -22.58
CA ASP A 219 -14.56 16.89 -23.49
C ASP A 219 -14.82 15.55 -22.79
N CYS A 220 -15.95 14.93 -23.07
CA CYS A 220 -16.30 13.61 -22.54
C CYS A 220 -15.68 12.46 -23.36
N SER A 221 -14.98 12.75 -24.47
CA SER A 221 -14.40 11.72 -25.34
C SER A 221 -13.38 10.78 -24.68
N PRO A 222 -12.64 11.19 -23.62
CA PRO A 222 -11.78 10.25 -22.90
C PRO A 222 -12.58 9.14 -22.18
N PHE A 223 -13.80 9.44 -21.73
CA PHE A 223 -14.62 8.51 -20.93
C PHE A 223 -15.36 7.46 -21.78
N ASP A 224 -15.46 7.67 -23.11
CA ASP A 224 -16.05 6.73 -24.09
C ASP A 224 -14.99 5.67 -24.44
N GLN A 225 -14.98 4.58 -23.69
CA GLN A 225 -13.91 3.58 -23.71
C GLN A 225 -14.13 2.47 -24.74
N ASP A 226 -15.36 2.29 -25.22
CA ASP A 226 -15.68 1.37 -26.31
C ASP A 226 -15.91 2.08 -27.66
N ALA A 227 -15.80 3.41 -27.68
CA ALA A 227 -15.85 4.29 -28.84
C ALA A 227 -17.20 4.22 -29.59
N ASP A 228 -18.29 4.01 -28.86
CA ASP A 228 -19.63 3.93 -29.41
C ASP A 228 -20.36 5.29 -29.47
N GLY A 229 -19.77 6.31 -28.84
CA GLY A 229 -20.20 7.70 -28.90
C GLY A 229 -21.17 8.13 -27.80
N ASP A 230 -21.43 7.29 -26.80
CA ASP A 230 -22.09 7.69 -25.56
C ASP A 230 -21.29 7.29 -24.30
N ILE A 231 -21.83 7.62 -23.12
CA ILE A 231 -21.18 7.32 -21.83
C ILE A 231 -22.18 6.55 -20.97
N ASP A 232 -21.96 5.25 -20.82
CA ASP A 232 -22.92 4.35 -20.22
C ASP A 232 -22.33 3.39 -19.17
N GLN A 233 -23.11 2.36 -18.80
CA GLN A 233 -22.72 1.39 -17.76
C GLN A 233 -21.55 0.49 -18.20
N THR A 234 -21.30 0.38 -19.50
CA THR A 234 -20.20 -0.36 -20.12
C THR A 234 -18.87 0.36 -19.91
N ASP A 235 -18.84 1.69 -20.05
CA ASP A 235 -17.68 2.54 -19.75
C ASP A 235 -17.30 2.53 -18.26
N PHE A 236 -18.32 2.52 -17.39
CA PHE A 236 -18.14 2.53 -15.94
C PHE A 236 -17.38 1.30 -15.42
N GLY A 237 -17.49 0.16 -16.11
CA GLY A 237 -16.83 -1.09 -15.71
C GLY A 237 -15.30 -0.99 -15.71
N ARG A 238 -14.71 -0.22 -16.63
CA ARG A 238 -13.26 0.04 -16.67
C ARG A 238 -12.82 1.03 -15.60
N PHE A 239 -13.62 2.07 -15.37
CA PHE A 239 -13.40 3.06 -14.32
C PHE A 239 -13.33 2.41 -12.93
N GLN A 240 -14.25 1.48 -12.63
CA GLN A 240 -14.24 0.71 -11.38
C GLN A 240 -13.03 -0.24 -11.26
N GLN A 241 -12.51 -0.79 -12.36
CA GLN A 241 -11.31 -1.64 -12.36
C GLN A 241 -10.03 -0.85 -12.07
N CYS A 242 -9.92 0.39 -12.55
CA CYS A 242 -8.80 1.25 -12.20
C CYS A 242 -8.91 1.76 -10.74
N LEU A 243 -10.12 2.13 -10.28
CA LEU A 243 -10.38 2.58 -8.89
C LEU A 243 -10.10 1.51 -7.82
N SER A 244 -10.40 0.25 -8.12
CA SER A 244 -10.13 -0.88 -7.20
C SER A 244 -8.64 -1.23 -7.10
N GLY A 245 -7.81 -0.61 -7.94
CA GLY A 245 -6.39 -0.92 -8.03
C GLY A 245 -6.12 -2.32 -8.58
N ASP A 246 -7.11 -3.02 -9.17
CA ASP A 246 -6.97 -4.35 -9.76
C ASP A 246 -6.49 -4.32 -11.22
N GLY A 247 -6.28 -3.13 -11.78
CA GLY A 247 -5.77 -2.89 -13.13
C GLY A 247 -4.36 -3.46 -13.36
N ASN A 248 -4.21 -4.23 -14.42
CA ASN A 248 -2.94 -4.80 -14.84
C ASN A 248 -2.19 -3.74 -15.69
N ALA A 249 -1.17 -3.09 -15.12
CA ALA A 249 -0.38 -2.03 -15.78
C ALA A 249 0.33 -2.47 -17.10
N TYR A 250 0.24 -3.75 -17.48
CA TYR A 250 0.89 -4.31 -18.67
C TYR A 250 -0.01 -4.44 -19.91
N SER A 251 -1.28 -4.06 -19.85
CA SER A 251 -2.17 -4.08 -21.03
C SER A 251 -2.49 -2.71 -21.63
N GLY A 252 -1.89 -1.62 -21.13
CA GLY A 252 -2.21 -0.27 -21.60
C GLY A 252 -3.67 0.12 -21.33
N GLY A 253 -4.24 -0.36 -20.22
CA GLY A 253 -5.66 -0.22 -19.89
C GLY A 253 -5.95 0.31 -18.48
N CYS A 254 -4.92 0.56 -17.68
CA CYS A 254 -4.74 1.52 -16.60
C CYS A 254 -3.19 1.58 -16.46
#